data_AF-K2MMP2-F1
#
_entry.id   AF-K2MMP2-F1
#
_cell.length_a   1.000
_cell.length_b   1.000
_cell.length_c   1.000
_cell.angle_alpha   90.00
_cell.angle_beta   90.00
_cell.angle_gamma   90.00
#
_symmetry.space_group_name_H-M   'P 1'
#
loop_
_entity.id
_entity.type
_entity.pdbx_description
1 polymer ?
#
loop_
_entity_poly.entity_id
_entity_poly.type
_entity_poly.pdbx_seq_one_letter_code
_entity_poly.pdbx_strand_id
1 'polypeptide(L)'
;SRAVWAATCSTWSDSRPSVGAMNFDPKYMTGTAWSVRVAAHEIAHALGFSKESMEEKNILTPGHIVRGKHRRIVTGKHVQEKARVHFGCDSLKGMELEDEDGDREKEIPHWKERHARDELMAPTVGAGYYTALTMAVFADMEYYSVNWSMAEPMSWGNSSGCEFLNDKCNQTENLAGKYPHMFCNESDKETLRCTSDRRHVGTCTASFIEDKGNSAEKDVCPVVSSYFYNTSEITYNTCSDGSVKHLPGSLTGSDSWCLDAELHSTNADSKHKNVMGVCAQVSCAEGTVKVKYLDNTDEWY
;
A
#
# COMPACT_ATOMS: atom_id res chain seq x y z
N SER A 1 5.27 9.46 12.46
CA SER A 1 6.54 9.01 13.07
C SER A 1 7.34 10.20 13.61
N ARG A 2 8.21 10.00 14.62
CA ARG A 2 9.31 10.93 14.98
C ARG A 2 10.65 10.47 14.38
N ALA A 3 10.72 9.24 13.87
CA ALA A 3 11.95 8.63 13.36
C ALA A 3 12.32 9.14 11.97
N VAL A 4 11.34 9.36 11.10
CA VAL A 4 11.53 10.02 9.81
C VAL A 4 10.39 11.02 9.65
N TRP A 5 10.73 12.22 9.16
CA TRP A 5 9.76 13.25 8.83
C TRP A 5 10.38 14.24 7.84
N ALA A 6 9.54 14.87 7.03
CA ALA A 6 9.90 16.08 6.32
C ALA A 6 8.78 17.12 6.35
N ALA A 7 9.13 18.38 6.11
CA ALA A 7 8.20 19.48 6.09
C ALA A 7 8.68 20.60 5.18
N THR A 8 7.73 21.35 4.63
CA THR A 8 8.00 22.63 3.98
C THR A 8 8.35 23.67 5.05
N CYS A 9 9.54 24.27 4.95
CA CYS A 9 10.01 25.32 5.86
C CYS A 9 9.76 26.73 5.33
N SER A 10 9.69 26.89 4.00
CA SER A 10 9.43 28.18 3.36
C SER A 10 8.74 27.98 2.03
N THR A 11 7.93 28.98 1.65
CA THR A 11 7.21 29.05 0.38
C THR A 11 7.51 30.38 -0.31
N TRP A 12 7.35 30.42 -1.62
CA TRP A 12 7.32 31.65 -2.40
C TRP A 12 5.98 32.39 -2.22
N SER A 13 5.84 33.56 -2.84
CA SER A 13 4.63 34.40 -2.74
C SER A 13 3.38 33.75 -3.35
N ASP A 14 3.54 32.77 -4.22
CA ASP A 14 2.48 31.97 -4.83
C ASP A 14 2.21 30.66 -4.06
N SER A 15 2.66 30.59 -2.80
CA SER A 15 2.54 29.43 -1.91
C SER A 15 3.31 28.18 -2.36
N ARG A 16 4.13 28.27 -3.41
CA ARG A 16 4.99 27.17 -3.87
C ARG A 16 6.10 26.87 -2.85
N PRO A 17 6.28 25.61 -2.43
CA PRO A 17 7.40 25.21 -1.58
C PRO A 17 8.76 25.60 -2.16
N SER A 18 9.58 26.27 -1.36
CA SER A 18 10.91 26.77 -1.75
C SER A 18 12.05 26.15 -0.95
N VAL A 19 11.80 25.86 0.33
CA VAL A 19 12.75 25.20 1.24
C VAL A 19 12.00 24.10 1.97
N GLY A 20 12.53 22.88 1.94
CA GLY A 20 12.08 21.76 2.75
C GLY A 20 13.18 21.32 3.72
N ALA A 21 12.79 20.81 4.88
CA ALA A 21 13.70 20.12 5.80
C ALA A 21 13.24 18.68 5.96
N MET A 22 14.20 17.78 6.13
CA MET A 22 13.96 16.37 6.34
C MET A 22 14.91 15.82 7.40
N ASN A 23 14.41 14.91 8.23
CA ASN A 23 15.18 14.21 9.24
C ASN A 23 15.04 12.70 9.05
N PHE A 24 16.16 12.00 9.18
CA PHE A 24 16.23 10.54 9.24
C PHE A 24 16.89 10.12 10.54
N ASP A 25 16.21 9.30 11.33
CA ASP A 25 16.82 8.57 12.43
C ASP A 25 17.53 7.32 11.86
N PRO A 26 18.87 7.26 11.92
CA PRO A 26 19.64 6.16 11.35
C PRO A 26 19.28 4.79 11.93
N LYS A 27 18.68 4.74 13.13
CA LYS A 27 18.22 3.50 13.76
C LYS A 27 17.14 2.78 12.94
N TYR A 28 16.34 3.52 12.18
CA TYR A 28 15.20 3.00 11.43
C TYR A 28 15.45 2.95 9.92
N MET A 29 16.60 3.43 9.47
CA MET A 29 16.98 3.43 8.06
C MET A 29 17.87 2.25 7.74
N THR A 30 17.61 1.61 6.61
CA THR A 30 18.34 0.45 6.11
C THR A 30 18.79 0.70 4.67
N GLY A 31 19.72 -0.10 4.15
CA GLY A 31 20.11 -0.06 2.74
C GLY A 31 19.08 -0.67 1.79
N THR A 32 17.81 -0.72 2.16
CA THR A 32 16.75 -1.43 1.40
C THR A 32 15.92 -0.47 0.55
N ALA A 33 15.25 -1.02 -0.46
CA ALA A 33 14.28 -0.27 -1.28
C ALA A 33 13.16 0.37 -0.44
N TRP A 34 12.78 -0.24 0.68
CA TRP A 34 11.78 0.32 1.59
C TRP A 34 12.21 1.68 2.15
N SER A 35 13.46 1.80 2.62
CA SER A 35 13.99 3.07 3.15
C SER A 35 14.07 4.16 2.08
N VAL A 36 14.31 3.80 0.81
CA VAL A 36 14.24 4.74 -0.32
C VAL A 36 12.82 5.26 -0.51
N ARG A 37 11.79 4.41 -0.37
CA ARG A 37 10.39 4.83 -0.49
C ARG A 37 9.94 5.69 0.68
N VAL A 38 10.38 5.41 1.89
CA VAL A 38 10.16 6.29 3.04
C VAL A 38 10.80 7.66 2.79
N ALA A 39 12.02 7.71 2.25
CA ALA A 39 12.64 8.98 1.88
C ALA A 39 11.81 9.76 0.85
N ALA A 40 11.38 9.10 -0.22
CA ALA A 40 10.57 9.71 -1.28
C ALA A 40 9.20 10.19 -0.78
N HIS A 41 8.55 9.43 0.10
CA HIS A 41 7.28 9.79 0.74
C HIS A 41 7.38 11.11 1.50
N GLU A 42 8.41 11.24 2.34
CA GLU A 42 8.61 12.44 3.13
C GLU A 42 9.03 13.62 2.25
N ILE A 43 9.88 13.40 1.24
CA ILE A 43 10.17 14.42 0.23
C ILE A 43 8.88 14.93 -0.42
N ALA A 44 7.91 14.06 -0.72
CA ALA A 44 6.63 14.49 -1.28
C ALA A 44 5.87 15.44 -0.34
N HIS A 45 5.89 15.21 0.98
CA HIS A 45 5.35 16.18 1.94
C HIS A 45 6.07 17.53 1.88
N ALA A 46 7.41 17.53 1.90
CA ALA A 46 8.20 18.76 1.79
C ALA A 46 8.04 19.49 0.44
N LEU A 47 7.60 18.78 -0.60
CA LEU A 47 7.26 19.34 -1.91
C LEU A 47 5.81 19.85 -2.01
N GLY A 48 5.03 19.77 -0.94
CA GLY A 48 3.68 20.33 -0.89
C GLY A 48 2.56 19.30 -0.96
N PHE A 49 2.82 18.00 -0.82
CA PHE A 49 1.74 17.06 -0.47
C PHE A 49 1.28 17.32 0.97
N SER A 50 0.57 18.43 1.16
CA SER A 50 0.16 18.95 2.47
C SER A 50 -1.26 19.49 2.37
N LYS A 51 -1.94 19.54 3.52
CA LYS A 51 -3.33 20.01 3.58
C LYS A 51 -3.42 21.46 3.13
N GLU A 52 -2.49 22.30 3.60
CA GLU A 52 -2.41 23.73 3.30
C GLU A 52 -2.27 23.96 1.80
N SER A 53 -1.41 23.19 1.13
CA SER A 53 -1.19 23.31 -0.31
C SER A 53 -2.44 22.89 -1.11
N MET A 54 -3.13 21.82 -0.67
CA MET A 54 -4.37 21.37 -1.30
C MET A 54 -5.53 22.35 -1.08
N GLU A 55 -5.62 23.00 0.09
CA GLU A 55 -6.62 24.03 0.39
C GLU A 55 -6.37 25.31 -0.40
N GLU A 56 -5.13 25.80 -0.43
CA GLU A 56 -4.72 26.98 -1.21
C GLU A 56 -5.05 26.82 -2.70
N LYS A 57 -4.84 25.60 -3.22
CA LYS A 57 -5.13 25.26 -4.62
C LYS A 57 -6.59 24.90 -4.87
N ASN A 58 -7.45 24.94 -3.84
CA ASN A 58 -8.87 24.59 -3.91
C ASN A 58 -9.13 23.19 -4.47
N ILE A 59 -8.23 22.24 -4.21
CA ILE A 59 -8.35 20.85 -4.64
C ILE A 59 -8.75 19.91 -3.49
N LEU A 60 -8.94 20.44 -2.28
CA LEU A 60 -9.46 19.69 -1.14
C LEU A 60 -10.94 20.04 -0.91
N THR A 61 -11.82 19.05 -1.01
CA THR A 61 -13.25 19.22 -0.71
C THR A 61 -13.63 18.44 0.56
N PRO A 62 -14.01 19.12 1.65
CA PRO A 62 -14.51 18.46 2.84
C PRO A 62 -15.98 18.02 2.69
N GLY A 63 -16.39 17.00 3.43
CA GLY A 63 -17.80 16.74 3.72
C GLY A 63 -18.54 15.82 2.74
N HIS A 64 -17.84 15.13 1.84
CA HIS A 64 -18.47 14.09 1.02
C HIS A 64 -18.83 12.88 1.87
N ILE A 65 -20.08 12.43 1.79
CA ILE A 65 -20.52 11.22 2.48
C ILE A 65 -20.12 10.02 1.62
N VAL A 66 -19.18 9.22 2.12
CA VAL A 66 -18.78 7.95 1.51
C VAL A 66 -18.84 6.85 2.56
N ARG A 67 -19.47 5.72 2.22
CA ARG A 67 -19.72 4.60 3.14
C ARG A 67 -20.37 5.03 4.48
N GLY A 68 -21.19 6.09 4.45
CA GLY A 68 -21.91 6.61 5.62
C GLY A 68 -21.13 7.63 6.47
N LYS A 69 -19.91 8.01 6.10
CA LYS A 69 -19.08 8.96 6.85
C LYS A 69 -18.66 10.15 6.00
N HIS A 70 -18.56 11.33 6.62
CA HIS A 70 -17.97 12.50 5.98
C HIS A 70 -16.46 12.31 5.82
N ARG A 71 -16.01 12.27 4.57
CA ARG A 71 -14.60 12.14 4.19
C ARG A 71 -14.10 13.43 3.55
N ARG A 72 -12.79 13.65 3.65
CA ARG A 72 -12.08 14.66 2.85
C ARG A 72 -11.65 14.01 1.55
N ILE A 73 -11.92 14.69 0.44
CA ILE A 73 -11.63 14.17 -0.89
C ILE A 73 -10.76 15.19 -1.63
N VAL A 74 -9.72 14.71 -2.30
CA VAL A 74 -8.94 15.52 -3.24
C VAL A 74 -9.62 15.46 -4.61
N THR A 75 -10.09 16.60 -5.09
CA THR A 75 -10.99 16.75 -6.25
C THR A 75 -10.34 17.53 -7.40
N GLY A 76 -9.01 17.65 -7.43
CA GLY A 76 -8.28 18.21 -8.56
C GLY A 76 -8.58 17.48 -9.88
N LYS A 77 -8.42 18.17 -11.02
CA LYS A 77 -8.79 17.64 -12.34
C LYS A 77 -7.99 16.39 -12.68
N HIS A 78 -6.67 16.43 -12.50
CA HIS A 78 -5.81 15.29 -12.78
C HIS A 78 -6.06 14.17 -11.77
N VAL A 79 -6.29 14.48 -10.49
CA VAL A 79 -6.59 13.48 -9.46
C VAL A 79 -7.86 12.71 -9.83
N GLN A 80 -8.92 13.41 -10.24
CA GLN A 80 -10.15 12.78 -10.73
C GLN A 80 -9.88 11.87 -11.93
N GLU A 81 -9.16 12.35 -12.94
CA GLU A 81 -8.84 11.58 -14.14
C GLU A 81 -8.05 10.30 -13.80
N LYS A 82 -6.95 10.44 -13.05
CA LYS A 82 -6.07 9.32 -12.73
C LYS A 82 -6.70 8.33 -11.77
N ALA A 83 -7.52 8.79 -10.82
CA ALA A 83 -8.27 7.91 -9.95
C ALA A 83 -9.34 7.11 -10.72
N ARG A 84 -10.10 7.76 -11.62
CA ARG A 84 -11.09 7.05 -12.47
C ARG A 84 -10.44 5.94 -13.28
N VAL A 85 -9.29 6.23 -13.90
CA VAL A 85 -8.51 5.26 -14.67
C VAL A 85 -7.99 4.14 -13.77
N HIS A 86 -7.39 4.47 -12.63
CA HIS A 86 -6.84 3.49 -11.70
C HIS A 86 -7.91 2.53 -11.21
N PHE A 87 -9.03 3.02 -10.66
CA PHE A 87 -10.07 2.14 -10.12
C PHE A 87 -11.03 1.59 -11.18
N GLY A 88 -11.01 2.08 -12.42
CA GLY A 88 -12.03 1.76 -13.43
C GLY A 88 -13.43 2.23 -13.01
N CYS A 89 -13.53 3.43 -12.44
CA CYS A 89 -14.79 3.99 -11.93
C CYS A 89 -15.03 5.43 -12.44
N ASP A 90 -15.74 5.58 -13.55
CA ASP A 90 -15.95 6.89 -14.20
C ASP A 90 -16.71 7.92 -13.35
N SER A 91 -17.58 7.46 -12.44
CA SER A 91 -18.36 8.35 -11.58
C SER A 91 -17.55 8.92 -10.40
N LEU A 92 -16.33 8.43 -10.17
CA LEU A 92 -15.48 8.83 -9.05
C LEU A 92 -15.21 10.33 -9.07
N LYS A 93 -15.38 10.98 -7.92
CA LYS A 93 -15.27 12.44 -7.76
C LYS A 93 -13.89 12.91 -7.29
N GLY A 94 -13.03 11.99 -6.89
CA GLY A 94 -11.70 12.28 -6.39
C GLY A 94 -11.15 11.14 -5.54
N MET A 95 -10.08 11.42 -4.80
CA MET A 95 -9.43 10.46 -3.92
C MET A 95 -9.68 10.77 -2.45
N GLU A 96 -10.08 9.77 -1.66
CA GLU A 96 -10.21 9.92 -0.21
C GLU A 96 -8.84 10.08 0.46
N LEU A 97 -8.76 10.98 1.44
CA LEU A 97 -7.63 11.08 2.35
C LEU A 97 -7.86 10.25 3.60
N GLU A 98 -6.76 9.80 4.21
CA GLU A 98 -6.80 9.12 5.49
C GLU A 98 -7.41 10.01 6.59
N ASP A 99 -8.19 9.36 7.44
CA ASP A 99 -9.00 10.01 8.48
C ASP A 99 -9.32 9.08 9.66
N GLU A 100 -8.70 7.89 9.71
CA GLU A 100 -8.65 7.04 10.91
C GLU A 100 -7.43 7.37 11.79
N ASP A 101 -7.42 6.83 13.01
CA ASP A 101 -6.27 6.78 13.93
C ASP A 101 -5.78 8.08 14.60
N GLY A 102 -6.41 9.23 14.34
CA GLY A 102 -6.24 10.41 15.21
C GLY A 102 -6.38 11.76 14.51
N ASP A 103 -6.09 12.83 15.24
CA ASP A 103 -6.08 14.19 14.69
C ASP A 103 -4.80 14.46 13.87
N ARG A 104 -3.70 13.75 14.15
CA ARG A 104 -2.44 13.90 13.40
C ARG A 104 -2.56 13.41 11.96
N GLU A 105 -3.26 12.30 11.74
CA GLU A 105 -3.59 11.74 10.43
C GLU A 105 -4.54 12.68 9.66
N LYS A 106 -5.31 13.50 10.39
CA LYS A 106 -6.10 14.58 9.79
C LYS A 106 -5.24 15.79 9.41
N GLU A 107 -4.19 16.08 10.14
CA GLU A 107 -3.29 17.21 9.88
C GLU A 107 -2.32 16.93 8.72
N ILE A 108 -1.76 15.72 8.66
CA ILE A 108 -0.80 15.31 7.61
C ILE A 108 -1.53 14.41 6.61
N PRO A 109 -1.86 14.90 5.40
CA PRO A 109 -2.67 14.14 4.47
C PRO A 109 -1.91 12.95 3.91
N HIS A 110 -2.54 11.79 3.96
CA HIS A 110 -2.13 10.58 3.25
C HIS A 110 -3.31 10.09 2.42
N TRP A 111 -3.07 9.25 1.42
CA TRP A 111 -4.16 8.54 0.77
C TRP A 111 -4.83 7.58 1.73
N LYS A 112 -6.14 7.38 1.54
CA LYS A 112 -6.88 6.36 2.28
C LYS A 112 -6.21 5.00 2.10
N GLU A 113 -5.71 4.39 3.19
CA GLU A 113 -4.90 3.18 3.10
C GLU A 113 -5.68 2.03 2.45
N ARG A 114 -6.99 1.95 2.75
CA ARG A 114 -7.92 1.01 2.12
C ARG A 114 -7.85 1.07 0.59
N HIS A 115 -7.77 2.27 0.01
CA HIS A 115 -7.82 2.48 -1.44
C HIS A 115 -6.45 2.41 -2.12
N ALA A 116 -5.39 2.74 -1.39
CA ALA A 116 -4.07 2.99 -1.97
C ALA A 116 -2.93 2.40 -1.10
N ARG A 117 -3.13 1.21 -0.54
CA ARG A 117 -2.22 0.55 0.42
C ARG A 117 -0.75 0.55 0.00
N ASP A 118 -0.48 0.30 -1.28
CA ASP A 118 0.87 0.13 -1.81
C ASP A 118 1.42 1.43 -2.45
N GLU A 119 0.69 2.54 -2.35
CA GLU A 119 1.04 3.84 -2.92
C GLU A 119 2.08 4.57 -2.08
N LEU A 120 2.88 5.43 -2.70
CA LEU A 120 3.91 6.23 -2.05
C LEU A 120 3.39 6.99 -0.84
N MET A 121 2.23 7.64 -0.96
CA MET A 121 1.60 8.49 0.07
C MET A 121 0.54 7.74 0.88
N ALA A 122 0.59 6.40 0.94
CA ALA A 122 -0.13 5.64 1.95
C ALA A 122 0.40 5.97 3.37
N PRO A 123 -0.43 5.95 4.43
CA PRO A 123 0.01 6.27 5.79
C PRO A 123 1.03 5.26 6.34
N THR A 124 0.96 4.01 5.88
CA THR A 124 1.96 2.97 6.14
C THR A 124 2.70 2.66 4.86
N VAL A 125 4.00 2.94 4.82
CA VAL A 125 4.83 2.67 3.63
C VAL A 125 5.03 1.16 3.48
N GLY A 126 4.31 0.55 2.53
CA GLY A 126 4.51 -0.83 2.07
C GLY A 126 5.43 -0.89 0.85
N ALA A 127 4.86 -1.15 -0.33
CA ALA A 127 5.60 -1.12 -1.58
C ALA A 127 6.14 0.28 -1.90
N GLY A 128 5.30 1.31 -1.71
CA GLY A 128 5.64 2.73 -1.89
C GLY A 128 5.73 3.15 -3.36
N TYR A 129 4.83 2.65 -4.21
CA TYR A 129 4.80 2.98 -5.63
C TYR A 129 4.47 4.45 -5.85
N TYR A 130 5.31 5.17 -6.58
CA TYR A 130 5.07 6.55 -6.97
C TYR A 130 4.11 6.57 -8.17
N THR A 131 2.82 6.47 -7.87
CA THR A 131 1.80 6.29 -8.90
C THR A 131 1.34 7.62 -9.51
N ALA A 132 0.54 7.50 -10.57
CA ALA A 132 -0.18 8.62 -11.16
C ALA A 132 -1.10 9.33 -10.17
N LEU A 133 -1.51 8.71 -9.05
CA LEU A 133 -2.37 9.32 -8.03
C LEU A 133 -1.65 10.46 -7.29
N THR A 134 -0.48 10.16 -6.71
CA THR A 134 0.33 11.19 -6.03
C THR A 134 0.87 12.22 -7.02
N MET A 135 1.31 11.77 -8.20
CA MET A 135 1.75 12.69 -9.27
C MET A 135 0.63 13.66 -9.67
N ALA A 136 -0.63 13.22 -9.69
CA ALA A 136 -1.75 14.07 -10.03
C ALA A 136 -2.00 15.21 -9.05
N VAL A 137 -1.76 15.02 -7.76
CA VAL A 137 -1.79 16.12 -6.79
C VAL A 137 -0.75 17.18 -7.16
N PHE A 138 0.49 16.76 -7.47
CA PHE A 138 1.53 17.68 -7.88
C PHE A 138 1.22 18.45 -9.16
N ALA A 139 0.55 17.81 -10.14
CA ALA A 139 0.06 18.48 -11.34
C ALA A 139 -1.06 19.49 -11.02
N ASP A 140 -2.04 19.11 -10.20
CA ASP A 140 -3.17 19.94 -9.82
C ASP A 140 -2.80 21.11 -8.89
N MET A 141 -1.66 21.02 -8.20
CA MET A 141 -1.09 22.17 -7.48
C MET A 141 -0.44 23.20 -8.41
N GLU A 142 -0.17 22.85 -9.66
CA GLU A 142 0.44 23.72 -10.69
C GLU A 142 1.86 24.21 -10.38
N TYR A 143 2.47 23.75 -9.27
CA TYR A 143 3.87 24.03 -8.95
C TYR A 143 4.85 23.19 -9.80
N TYR A 144 4.37 22.06 -10.33
CA TYR A 144 5.18 21.05 -11.01
C TYR A 144 4.54 20.63 -12.32
N SER A 145 5.39 20.29 -13.30
CA SER A 145 4.98 19.54 -14.48
C SER A 145 5.33 18.07 -14.28
N VAL A 146 4.42 17.19 -14.68
CA VAL A 146 4.52 15.75 -14.40
C VAL A 146 4.83 14.98 -15.66
N ASN A 147 5.83 14.09 -15.58
CA ASN A 147 6.08 13.10 -16.62
C ASN A 147 5.30 11.82 -16.34
N TRP A 148 4.08 11.72 -16.86
CA TRP A 148 3.18 10.58 -16.63
C TRP A 148 3.72 9.22 -17.07
N SER A 149 4.65 9.19 -18.03
CA SER A 149 5.26 7.93 -18.50
C SER A 149 6.12 7.24 -17.45
N MET A 150 6.52 7.96 -16.40
CA MET A 150 7.32 7.45 -15.28
C MET A 150 6.45 7.00 -14.10
N ALA A 151 5.12 7.12 -14.19
CA ALA A 151 4.22 6.69 -13.14
C ALA A 151 4.34 5.18 -12.92
N GLU A 152 4.60 4.78 -11.68
CA GLU A 152 4.67 3.36 -11.35
C GLU A 152 3.26 2.76 -11.28
N PRO A 153 3.05 1.55 -11.85
CA PRO A 153 1.79 0.85 -11.71
C PRO A 153 1.63 0.32 -10.29
N MET A 154 0.41 0.38 -9.76
CA MET A 154 0.05 -0.25 -8.49
C MET A 154 -1.09 -1.24 -8.76
N SER A 155 -0.92 -2.50 -8.35
CA SER A 155 -1.96 -3.52 -8.52
C SER A 155 -3.14 -3.31 -7.56
N TRP A 156 -2.87 -2.82 -6.35
CA TRP A 156 -3.89 -2.56 -5.35
C TRP A 156 -4.94 -1.56 -5.87
N GLY A 157 -6.22 -1.94 -5.85
CA GLY A 157 -7.32 -1.10 -6.33
C GLY A 157 -7.40 -0.93 -7.85
N ASN A 158 -6.44 -1.44 -8.62
CA ASN A 158 -6.47 -1.28 -10.08
C ASN A 158 -7.68 -2.02 -10.67
N SER A 159 -8.51 -1.32 -11.43
CA SER A 159 -9.72 -1.83 -12.07
C SER A 159 -10.69 -2.53 -11.10
N SER A 160 -10.73 -2.10 -9.84
CA SER A 160 -11.63 -2.66 -8.81
C SER A 160 -13.11 -2.29 -8.99
N GLY A 161 -13.40 -1.32 -9.86
CA GLY A 161 -14.74 -0.77 -10.06
C GLY A 161 -15.21 0.14 -8.91
N CYS A 162 -16.36 0.78 -9.14
CA CYS A 162 -16.95 1.73 -8.19
C CYS A 162 -17.45 1.08 -6.90
N GLU A 163 -17.83 -0.19 -6.96
CA GLU A 163 -18.41 -0.92 -5.85
C GLU A 163 -17.41 -1.05 -4.69
N PHE A 164 -16.13 -1.29 -5.00
CA PHE A 164 -15.06 -1.25 -4.02
C PHE A 164 -14.99 0.09 -3.25
N LEU A 165 -15.18 1.20 -3.96
CA LEU A 165 -15.08 2.54 -3.40
C LEU A 165 -16.32 2.90 -2.57
N ASN A 166 -17.51 2.53 -3.04
CA ASN A 166 -18.78 2.95 -2.47
C ASN A 166 -19.30 2.04 -1.36
N ASP A 167 -19.01 0.74 -1.43
CA ASP A 167 -19.59 -0.27 -0.56
C ASP A 167 -18.63 -0.64 0.57
N LYS A 168 -19.19 -1.09 1.69
CA LYS A 168 -18.41 -1.59 2.83
C LYS A 168 -17.87 -3.00 2.53
N CYS A 169 -16.64 -3.27 2.96
CA CYS A 169 -16.00 -4.58 2.84
C CYS A 169 -16.81 -5.68 3.52
N ASN A 170 -17.33 -5.43 4.72
CA ASN A 170 -18.13 -6.41 5.46
C ASN A 170 -19.53 -6.66 4.88
N GLN A 171 -20.00 -5.80 3.98
CA GLN A 171 -21.26 -5.94 3.25
C GLN A 171 -21.06 -6.55 1.86
N THR A 172 -19.82 -6.67 1.40
CA THR A 172 -19.50 -7.25 0.10
C THR A 172 -19.50 -8.78 0.20
N GLU A 173 -20.42 -9.42 -0.53
CA GLU A 173 -20.43 -10.88 -0.63
C GLU A 173 -19.14 -11.39 -1.28
N ASN A 174 -18.51 -12.38 -0.64
CA ASN A 174 -17.26 -12.99 -1.10
C ASN A 174 -16.16 -11.96 -1.47
N LEU A 175 -15.89 -11.01 -0.57
CA LEU A 175 -14.87 -9.96 -0.77
C LEU A 175 -13.52 -10.51 -1.29
N ALA A 176 -13.05 -11.62 -0.70
CA ALA A 176 -11.79 -12.26 -1.09
C ALA A 176 -11.84 -12.88 -2.49
N GLY A 177 -12.99 -13.41 -2.93
CA GLY A 177 -13.13 -13.89 -4.31
C GLY A 177 -13.30 -12.77 -5.32
N LYS A 178 -13.90 -11.64 -4.91
CA LYS A 178 -14.12 -10.47 -5.76
C LYS A 178 -12.85 -9.65 -5.99
N TYR A 179 -12.02 -9.51 -4.94
CA TYR A 179 -10.75 -8.76 -4.99
C TYR A 179 -9.59 -9.60 -4.41
N PRO A 180 -9.22 -10.72 -5.06
CA PRO A 180 -8.30 -11.73 -4.49
C PRO A 180 -6.87 -11.23 -4.28
N HIS A 181 -6.45 -10.19 -5.00
CA HIS A 181 -5.13 -9.58 -4.83
C HIS A 181 -5.09 -8.47 -3.76
N MET A 182 -6.25 -8.14 -3.16
CA MET A 182 -6.37 -7.08 -2.16
C MET A 182 -6.80 -7.64 -0.81
N PHE A 183 -7.85 -8.47 -0.81
CA PHE A 183 -8.45 -8.98 0.41
C PHE A 183 -8.34 -10.48 0.51
N CYS A 184 -8.38 -10.97 1.74
CA CYS A 184 -8.32 -12.39 2.04
C CYS A 184 -9.54 -12.82 2.88
N ASN A 185 -9.76 -14.13 2.96
CA ASN A 185 -10.87 -14.68 3.74
C ASN A 185 -10.47 -14.74 5.22
N GLU A 186 -11.13 -13.94 6.07
CA GLU A 186 -10.85 -13.88 7.52
C GLU A 186 -11.04 -15.23 8.24
N SER A 187 -11.87 -16.13 7.70
CA SER A 187 -12.02 -17.47 8.26
C SER A 187 -10.82 -18.38 7.98
N ASP A 188 -9.99 -18.06 6.99
CA ASP A 188 -8.77 -18.80 6.65
C ASP A 188 -7.50 -18.06 7.11
N LYS A 189 -7.20 -18.24 8.39
CA LYS A 189 -6.03 -17.66 9.08
C LYS A 189 -4.76 -18.51 8.96
N GLU A 190 -4.85 -19.71 8.38
CA GLU A 190 -3.74 -20.67 8.38
C GLU A 190 -3.04 -20.76 7.03
N THR A 191 -3.72 -20.49 5.92
CA THR A 191 -3.11 -20.56 4.59
C THR A 191 -2.11 -19.43 4.38
N LEU A 192 -0.89 -19.81 3.99
CA LEU A 192 0.19 -18.88 3.64
C LEU A 192 -0.12 -18.18 2.32
N ARG A 193 0.03 -16.85 2.26
CA ARG A 193 -0.27 -16.02 1.10
C ARG A 193 0.75 -14.91 0.95
N CYS A 194 0.86 -14.33 -0.24
CA CYS A 194 1.66 -13.14 -0.42
C CYS A 194 0.94 -11.90 0.13
N THR A 195 1.71 -11.00 0.73
CA THR A 195 1.29 -9.62 0.94
C THR A 195 1.13 -8.91 -0.41
N SER A 196 0.31 -7.85 -0.46
CA SER A 196 0.01 -7.11 -1.69
C SER A 196 1.27 -6.53 -2.37
N ASP A 197 2.26 -6.14 -1.56
CA ASP A 197 3.58 -5.66 -2.01
C ASP A 197 4.51 -6.78 -2.52
N ARG A 198 4.08 -8.05 -2.42
CA ARG A 198 4.85 -9.26 -2.77
C ARG A 198 6.20 -9.38 -2.07
N ARG A 199 6.42 -8.72 -0.93
CA ARG A 199 7.70 -8.78 -0.19
C ARG A 199 7.71 -9.83 0.91
N HIS A 200 6.54 -10.25 1.37
CA HIS A 200 6.41 -11.15 2.50
C HIS A 200 5.44 -12.28 2.16
N VAL A 201 5.74 -13.47 2.66
CA VAL A 201 4.72 -14.49 2.91
C VAL A 201 4.01 -14.08 4.20
N GLY A 202 2.70 -14.31 4.29
CA GLY A 202 1.78 -13.77 5.28
C GLY A 202 0.58 -14.69 5.54
N THR A 203 -0.29 -14.30 6.47
CA THR A 203 -1.60 -14.94 6.73
C THR A 203 -2.71 -13.91 6.81
N CYS A 204 -3.97 -14.32 6.66
CA CYS A 204 -5.13 -13.43 6.76
C CYS A 204 -5.45 -13.06 8.22
N THR A 205 -4.62 -12.20 8.81
CA THR A 205 -4.68 -11.86 10.24
C THR A 205 -4.61 -10.35 10.52
N ALA A 206 -4.55 -9.53 9.47
CA ALA A 206 -4.66 -8.08 9.56
C ALA A 206 -5.97 -7.62 8.90
N SER A 207 -6.44 -6.42 9.26
CA SER A 207 -7.60 -5.81 8.63
C SER A 207 -7.45 -4.29 8.62
N PHE A 208 -7.95 -3.65 7.55
CA PHE A 208 -8.33 -2.24 7.64
C PHE A 208 -9.64 -2.15 8.40
N ILE A 209 -9.70 -1.25 9.37
CA ILE A 209 -10.91 -1.03 10.17
C ILE A 209 -11.26 0.44 10.05
N GLU A 210 -12.31 0.73 9.28
CA GLU A 210 -12.93 2.06 9.29
C GLU A 210 -14.04 2.10 10.35
N ASP A 211 -14.40 3.30 10.80
CA ASP A 211 -15.48 3.53 11.77
C ASP A 211 -15.24 2.83 13.13
N LYS A 212 -13.97 2.80 13.58
CA LYS A 212 -13.53 2.12 14.83
C LYS A 212 -14.39 2.46 16.06
N GLY A 213 -14.96 3.67 16.12
CA GLY A 213 -15.78 4.18 17.22
C GLY A 213 -17.25 3.71 17.27
N ASN A 214 -17.78 3.10 16.20
CA ASN A 214 -19.17 2.62 16.17
C ASN A 214 -19.22 1.14 15.77
N SER A 215 -19.39 0.25 16.76
CA SER A 215 -19.36 -1.21 16.54
C SER A 215 -20.38 -1.72 15.53
N ALA A 216 -21.52 -1.03 15.34
CA ALA A 216 -22.54 -1.39 14.37
C ALA A 216 -22.17 -0.97 12.94
N GLU A 217 -21.27 0.00 12.77
CA GLU A 217 -20.89 0.57 11.48
C GLU A 217 -19.46 0.22 11.04
N LYS A 218 -18.68 -0.45 11.90
CA LYS A 218 -17.31 -0.88 11.59
C LYS A 218 -17.23 -1.55 10.23
N ASP A 219 -16.47 -0.96 9.32
CA ASP A 219 -16.12 -1.60 8.06
C ASP A 219 -14.78 -2.32 8.23
N VAL A 220 -14.80 -3.64 8.09
CA VAL A 220 -13.61 -4.50 8.28
C VAL A 220 -13.25 -5.09 6.93
N CYS A 221 -12.05 -4.76 6.45
CA CYS A 221 -11.48 -5.27 5.21
C CYS A 221 -10.29 -6.18 5.55
N PRO A 222 -10.46 -7.52 5.57
CA PRO A 222 -9.38 -8.44 5.92
C PRO A 222 -8.31 -8.49 4.84
N VAL A 223 -7.05 -8.44 5.27
CA VAL A 223 -5.87 -8.35 4.40
C VAL A 223 -4.76 -9.27 4.92
N VAL A 224 -3.87 -9.65 4.01
CA VAL A 224 -2.71 -10.45 4.37
C VAL A 224 -1.77 -9.60 5.23
N SER A 225 -1.46 -10.11 6.42
CA SER A 225 -0.50 -9.54 7.36
C SER A 225 0.92 -9.98 6.97
N SER A 226 1.88 -9.07 7.03
CA SER A 226 3.32 -9.41 6.95
C SER A 226 3.87 -10.02 8.24
N TYR A 227 3.12 -9.94 9.34
CA TYR A 227 3.53 -10.40 10.67
C TYR A 227 3.14 -11.84 10.94
N PHE A 228 4.10 -12.65 11.40
CA PHE A 228 3.86 -13.95 12.02
C PHE A 228 4.11 -13.90 13.51
N TYR A 229 3.13 -14.33 14.28
CA TYR A 229 3.25 -14.54 15.71
C TYR A 229 3.64 -16.00 15.96
N ASN A 230 4.91 -16.24 16.30
CA ASN A 230 5.34 -17.53 16.81
C ASN A 230 5.98 -17.33 18.19
N THR A 231 5.40 -17.96 19.21
CA THR A 231 5.96 -18.03 20.57
C THR A 231 6.56 -16.71 21.11
N SER A 232 5.74 -15.66 21.16
CA SER A 232 6.04 -14.36 21.79
C SER A 232 7.06 -13.44 21.10
N GLU A 233 7.56 -13.81 19.92
CA GLU A 233 8.35 -12.92 19.06
C GLU A 233 7.62 -12.65 17.74
N ILE A 234 7.68 -11.39 17.29
CA ILE A 234 7.17 -10.97 15.99
C ILE A 234 8.25 -11.31 14.96
N THR A 235 7.92 -12.21 14.04
CA THR A 235 8.78 -12.57 12.91
C THR A 235 8.19 -12.05 11.61
N TYR A 236 9.07 -11.58 10.72
CA TYR A 236 8.69 -11.14 9.38
C TYR A 236 9.19 -12.19 8.40
N ASN A 237 8.27 -12.78 7.65
CA ASN A 237 8.59 -13.77 6.62
C ASN A 237 8.95 -13.07 5.31
N THR A 238 9.96 -12.21 5.41
CA THR A 238 10.47 -11.37 4.32
C THR A 238 11.21 -12.23 3.31
N CYS A 239 10.79 -12.21 2.05
CA CYS A 239 11.41 -13.02 1.01
C CYS A 239 12.86 -12.60 0.75
N SER A 240 13.17 -11.31 0.87
CA SER A 240 14.51 -10.79 0.66
C SER A 240 15.51 -11.11 1.78
N ASP A 241 15.03 -11.66 2.91
CA ASP A 241 15.86 -12.00 4.06
C ASP A 241 16.32 -13.46 4.00
N GLY A 242 17.58 -13.68 3.62
CA GLY A 242 18.18 -15.02 3.58
C GLY A 242 18.35 -15.70 4.95
N SER A 243 18.06 -15.01 6.06
CA SER A 243 18.02 -15.62 7.40
C SER A 243 16.71 -16.39 7.66
N VAL A 244 15.67 -16.17 6.84
CA VAL A 244 14.39 -16.88 6.92
C VAL A 244 14.53 -18.28 6.32
N LYS A 245 14.73 -19.30 7.17
CA LYS A 245 15.05 -20.68 6.77
C LYS A 245 13.87 -21.68 6.79
N HIS A 246 12.70 -21.28 7.27
CA HIS A 246 11.60 -22.20 7.60
C HIS A 246 10.25 -21.87 6.92
N LEU A 247 10.30 -21.24 5.74
CA LEU A 247 9.12 -21.04 4.91
C LEU A 247 8.92 -22.24 3.95
N PRO A 248 7.79 -22.97 4.04
CA PRO A 248 7.51 -24.09 3.14
C PRO A 248 7.60 -23.69 1.67
N GLY A 249 8.31 -24.50 0.86
CA GLY A 249 8.43 -24.30 -0.59
C GLY A 249 9.13 -23.01 -1.03
N SER A 250 9.80 -22.30 -0.11
CA SER A 250 10.29 -20.94 -0.34
C SER A 250 11.82 -20.89 -0.45
N LEU A 251 12.30 -20.17 -1.47
CA LEU A 251 13.69 -19.76 -1.65
C LEU A 251 13.82 -18.27 -1.30
N THR A 252 14.46 -17.98 -0.17
CA THR A 252 14.69 -16.62 0.33
C THR A 252 16.09 -16.10 -0.01
N GLY A 253 16.25 -14.78 -0.13
CA GLY A 253 17.51 -14.14 -0.53
C GLY A 253 17.27 -12.78 -1.17
N SER A 254 18.30 -11.96 -1.37
CA SER A 254 18.20 -10.54 -1.76
C SER A 254 17.21 -10.22 -2.89
N ASP A 255 17.14 -11.09 -3.89
CA ASP A 255 16.32 -10.91 -5.10
C ASP A 255 15.03 -11.75 -5.07
N SER A 256 14.67 -12.29 -3.91
CA SER A 256 13.47 -13.11 -3.75
C SER A 256 12.22 -12.27 -3.47
N TRP A 257 11.15 -12.64 -4.15
CA TRP A 257 9.81 -12.07 -4.04
C TRP A 257 8.80 -13.14 -3.70
N CYS A 258 7.69 -12.74 -3.10
CA CYS A 258 6.56 -13.61 -2.86
C CYS A 258 5.73 -13.77 -4.15
N LEU A 259 5.64 -15.00 -4.62
CA LEU A 259 4.84 -15.39 -5.78
C LEU A 259 3.65 -16.23 -5.32
N ASP A 260 2.53 -16.01 -5.99
CA ASP A 260 1.34 -16.84 -5.78
C ASP A 260 1.64 -18.26 -6.28
N ALA A 261 1.28 -19.26 -5.49
CA ALA A 261 1.54 -20.66 -5.78
C ALA A 261 0.35 -21.53 -5.34
N GLU A 262 0.30 -22.78 -5.80
CA GLU A 262 -0.65 -23.76 -5.29
C GLU A 262 0.11 -25.00 -4.85
N LEU A 263 0.47 -25.05 -3.56
CA LEU A 263 1.15 -26.18 -2.96
C LEU A 263 0.26 -26.78 -1.87
N HIS A 264 -0.08 -28.06 -2.03
CA HIS A 264 -0.71 -28.84 -0.97
C HIS A 264 0.35 -29.20 0.08
N SER A 265 0.10 -28.85 1.34
CA SER A 265 0.99 -29.26 2.43
C SER A 265 1.04 -30.79 2.51
N THR A 266 2.21 -31.38 2.27
CA THR A 266 2.43 -32.84 2.36
C THR A 266 2.69 -33.33 3.78
N ASN A 267 2.87 -32.41 4.75
CA ASN A 267 3.28 -32.75 6.10
C ASN A 267 2.13 -32.59 7.10
N ALA A 268 1.73 -33.69 7.73
CA ALA A 268 0.68 -33.75 8.75
C ALA A 268 0.98 -32.92 10.02
N ASP A 269 2.24 -32.50 10.22
CA ASP A 269 2.71 -31.69 11.36
C ASP A 269 2.86 -30.19 11.06
N SER A 270 2.50 -29.75 9.84
CA SER A 270 2.49 -28.34 9.46
C SER A 270 1.30 -27.62 10.09
N LYS A 271 1.54 -26.54 10.86
CA LYS A 271 0.48 -25.61 11.32
C LYS A 271 -0.33 -24.98 10.17
N HIS A 272 0.21 -24.99 8.96
CA HIS A 272 -0.39 -24.37 7.77
C HIS A 272 -1.04 -25.44 6.89
N LYS A 273 -2.37 -25.34 6.73
CA LYS A 273 -3.15 -26.31 5.95
C LYS A 273 -2.87 -26.24 4.44
N ASN A 274 -2.65 -25.04 3.90
CA ASN A 274 -2.33 -24.81 2.49
C ASN A 274 -1.24 -23.74 2.33
N VAL A 275 -0.46 -23.84 1.25
CA VAL A 275 0.58 -22.85 0.91
C VAL A 275 0.21 -22.25 -0.44
N MET A 276 -0.27 -20.99 -0.41
CA MET A 276 -0.67 -20.24 -1.59
C MET A 276 0.30 -19.11 -1.96
N GLY A 277 1.36 -18.91 -1.17
CA GLY A 277 2.40 -17.93 -1.43
C GLY A 277 3.74 -18.47 -0.99
N VAL A 278 4.74 -18.36 -1.86
CA VAL A 278 6.12 -18.80 -1.61
C VAL A 278 7.11 -17.73 -2.04
N CYS A 279 8.28 -17.70 -1.39
CA CYS A 279 9.37 -16.89 -1.89
C CYS A 279 10.10 -17.60 -3.03
N ALA A 280 10.44 -16.86 -4.08
CA ALA A 280 11.28 -17.34 -5.16
C ALA A 280 12.19 -16.21 -5.63
N GLN A 281 13.41 -16.54 -6.07
CA GLN A 281 14.30 -15.55 -6.67
C GLN A 281 13.72 -15.07 -7.99
N VAL A 282 13.73 -13.76 -8.21
CA VAL A 282 13.21 -13.12 -9.40
C VAL A 282 14.31 -12.34 -10.08
N SER A 283 14.46 -12.54 -11.38
CA SER A 283 15.35 -11.76 -12.24
C SER A 283 14.53 -11.09 -13.33
N CYS A 284 14.54 -9.75 -13.34
CA CYS A 284 13.90 -8.95 -14.38
C CYS A 284 14.97 -8.46 -15.34
N ALA A 285 14.95 -8.94 -16.59
CA ALA A 285 15.87 -8.50 -17.62
C ALA A 285 15.16 -8.48 -18.98
N GLU A 286 15.39 -7.43 -19.76
CA GLU A 286 14.92 -7.32 -21.16
C GLU A 286 13.40 -7.54 -21.33
N GLY A 287 12.60 -7.05 -20.36
CA GLY A 287 11.14 -7.20 -20.39
C GLY A 287 10.63 -8.61 -20.07
N THR A 288 11.52 -9.52 -19.67
CA THR A 288 11.17 -10.86 -19.20
C THR A 288 11.39 -10.95 -17.69
N VAL A 289 10.49 -11.67 -17.01
CA VAL A 289 10.64 -12.04 -15.61
C VAL A 289 11.02 -13.51 -15.59
N LYS A 290 12.17 -13.81 -15.00
CA LYS A 290 12.62 -15.18 -14.75
C LYS A 290 12.52 -15.51 -13.28
N VAL A 291 12.15 -16.75 -12.98
CA VAL A 291 11.95 -17.23 -11.62
C VAL A 291 12.82 -18.43 -11.33
N LYS A 292 13.33 -18.48 -10.11
CA LYS A 292 14.10 -19.59 -9.58
C LYS A 292 13.55 -19.95 -8.20
N TYR A 293 13.19 -21.20 -8.01
CA TYR A 293 12.43 -21.68 -6.84
C TYR A 293 13.17 -22.82 -6.13
N LEU A 294 12.71 -23.19 -4.92
CA LEU A 294 13.47 -24.06 -4.01
C LEU A 294 13.82 -25.43 -4.62
N ASP A 295 12.89 -26.04 -5.35
CA ASP A 295 13.08 -27.38 -5.92
C ASP A 295 14.00 -27.40 -7.16
N ASN A 296 14.29 -26.24 -7.75
CA ASN A 296 15.32 -26.11 -8.79
C ASN A 296 16.10 -24.81 -8.61
N THR A 297 17.25 -24.92 -7.95
CA THR A 297 18.18 -23.81 -7.73
C THR A 297 19.36 -23.78 -8.69
N ASP A 298 19.30 -24.48 -9.82
CA ASP A 298 20.36 -24.46 -10.83
C ASP A 298 19.93 -23.72 -12.11
N GLU A 299 18.63 -23.64 -12.37
CA GLU A 299 18.07 -23.04 -13.60
C GLU A 299 17.11 -21.87 -13.33
N TRP A 300 16.95 -21.02 -14.35
CA TRP A 300 15.98 -19.92 -14.38
C TRP A 300 14.87 -20.25 -15.38
N TYR A 301 13.62 -20.08 -14.97
CA TYR A 301 12.42 -20.33 -15.77
C TYR A 301 11.75 -19.05 -16.21
#